data_AF-A0AAJ6JL63-F1
#
_entry.id   AF-A0AAJ6JL63-F1
#
_cell.length_a   1.000
_cell.length_b   1.000
_cell.length_c   1.000
_cell.angle_alpha   90.00
_cell.angle_beta   90.00
_cell.angle_gamma   90.00
#
_symmetry.space_group_name_H-M   'P 1'
#
loop_
_entity.id
_entity.type
_entity.pdbx_description
1 polymer ?
#
loop_
_entity_poly.entity_id
_entity_poly.type
_entity_poly.pdbx_seq_one_letter_code
_entity_poly.pdbx_strand_id
1 'polypeptide(L)'
;MGQTSKIEWTDSTFNPWVGCTKIDRPGGAPSACDFCYAEGWSKRSGHVKWGNNPRRRTTESYWRSPVKWNASAQGFQRRHGRRQRVFCASLADVFDNQVDPNWRTDLWRLIRECDHLDWQLLTKRPQNIKKMLPEDWGRGYTNVWLGTTAEDAAAYQQRGKHLLAVPAAVHFVSYEPAMGPLGSLSIAGKVPDWVIIGGESGVALEKTRPTHPQWARDAIAECHRIGSAPFLKQWGRYANNPLVVEQGMTEREAAAVDPGENGKGGGLLDGRLHRDFPKSVGFEVAAA
;
A
#
# COMPACT_ATOMS: atom_id res chain seq x y z
N MET A 1 8.27 5.76 12.98
CA MET A 1 6.79 5.78 12.89
C MET A 1 6.36 7.18 13.32
N GLY A 2 5.61 7.92 12.50
CA GLY A 2 5.49 9.37 12.68
C GLY A 2 4.11 9.92 12.37
N GLN A 3 3.82 11.09 12.95
CA GLN A 3 2.64 11.92 12.68
C GLN A 3 2.54 12.29 11.18
N THR A 4 3.69 12.45 10.52
CA THR A 4 3.83 12.60 9.07
C THR A 4 4.54 11.38 8.50
N SER A 5 3.92 10.72 7.53
CA SER A 5 4.50 9.59 6.80
C SER A 5 5.51 10.06 5.75
N LYS A 6 6.52 9.22 5.48
CA LYS A 6 7.39 9.37 4.30
C LYS A 6 6.91 8.55 3.10
N ILE A 7 5.75 7.89 3.23
CA ILE A 7 5.11 7.14 2.16
C ILE A 7 4.20 8.14 1.42
N GLU A 8 4.51 8.39 0.16
CA GLU A 8 4.02 9.50 -0.65
C GLU A 8 2.49 9.51 -0.84
N TRP A 9 1.85 8.37 -0.63
CA TRP A 9 0.43 8.16 -0.87
C TRP A 9 -0.44 8.11 0.39
N THR A 10 0.14 8.32 1.57
CA THR A 10 -0.56 8.36 2.87
C THR A 10 -0.04 9.50 3.74
N ASP A 11 -0.85 10.02 4.64
CA ASP A 11 -0.45 11.15 5.49
C ASP A 11 0.19 10.66 6.80
N SER A 12 -0.32 9.56 7.34
CA SER A 12 0.18 8.94 8.56
C SER A 12 0.30 7.42 8.43
N THR A 13 1.02 6.82 9.37
CA THR A 13 1.20 5.36 9.42
C THR A 13 0.98 4.86 10.84
N PHE A 14 0.16 3.81 10.95
CA PHE A 14 -0.17 3.16 12.20
C PHE A 14 0.16 1.66 12.13
N ASN A 15 0.68 1.12 13.22
CA ASN A 15 1.00 -0.30 13.36
C ASN A 15 0.38 -0.82 14.67
N PRO A 16 -0.71 -1.61 14.64
CA PRO A 16 -1.31 -2.16 15.86
C PRO A 16 -0.40 -3.20 16.53
N TRP A 17 0.45 -3.84 15.73
CA TRP A 17 1.53 -4.72 16.13
C TRP A 17 2.64 -4.66 15.09
N VAL A 18 3.75 -5.35 15.38
CA VAL A 18 4.90 -5.51 14.51
C VAL A 18 5.12 -6.99 14.22
N GLY A 19 5.32 -7.32 12.94
CA GLY A 19 5.56 -8.66 12.44
C GLY A 19 4.42 -9.20 11.58
N CYS A 20 4.76 -10.05 10.63
CA CYS A 20 3.83 -10.84 9.82
C CYS A 20 4.53 -12.11 9.33
N THR A 21 3.76 -13.13 8.95
CA THR A 21 4.32 -14.33 8.31
C THR A 21 4.82 -13.92 6.92
N LYS A 22 5.85 -14.60 6.42
CA LYS A 22 6.28 -14.46 5.02
C LYS A 22 5.24 -15.14 4.11
N ILE A 23 5.02 -14.62 2.91
CA ILE A 23 4.32 -15.40 1.88
C ILE A 23 5.33 -15.88 0.85
N ASP A 24 5.19 -17.13 0.46
CA ASP A 24 5.87 -17.71 -0.69
C ASP A 24 4.85 -17.83 -1.83
N ARG A 25 5.34 -17.84 -3.08
CA ARG A 25 4.50 -18.05 -4.24
C ARG A 25 4.60 -19.51 -4.73
N PRO A 26 3.57 -20.01 -5.44
CA PRO A 26 3.60 -21.35 -6.01
C PRO A 26 4.86 -21.58 -6.86
N GLY A 27 5.40 -22.81 -6.79
CA GLY A 27 6.58 -23.20 -7.56
C GLY A 27 7.88 -22.46 -7.19
N GLY A 28 7.93 -21.77 -6.05
CA GLY A 28 9.11 -21.01 -5.63
C GLY A 28 9.30 -19.70 -6.40
N ALA A 29 8.25 -19.19 -7.08
CA ALA A 29 8.33 -17.94 -7.81
C ALA A 29 8.69 -16.75 -6.88
N PRO A 30 9.41 -15.73 -7.38
CA PRO A 30 9.78 -14.56 -6.58
C PRO A 30 8.57 -13.84 -5.96
N SER A 31 8.64 -13.62 -4.65
CA SER A 31 7.61 -12.98 -3.84
C SER A 31 8.01 -11.56 -3.44
N ALA A 32 7.05 -10.66 -3.22
CA ALA A 32 7.32 -9.35 -2.60
C ALA A 32 7.96 -9.48 -1.22
N CYS A 33 7.86 -10.65 -0.57
CA CYS A 33 8.45 -10.85 0.74
C CYS A 33 9.93 -11.23 0.73
N ASP A 34 10.53 -11.63 -0.41
CA ASP A 34 11.92 -12.12 -0.45
C ASP A 34 12.94 -11.07 -0.02
N PHE A 35 12.61 -9.80 -0.25
CA PHE A 35 13.45 -8.64 0.04
C PHE A 35 12.71 -7.60 0.88
N CYS A 36 11.83 -8.07 1.77
CA CYS A 36 10.96 -7.21 2.56
C CYS A 36 11.76 -6.18 3.39
N TYR A 37 11.53 -4.89 3.17
CA TYR A 37 12.17 -3.82 3.95
C TYR A 37 11.91 -3.95 5.45
N ALA A 38 10.75 -4.47 5.85
CA ALA A 38 10.36 -4.60 7.24
C ALA A 38 11.16 -5.71 7.96
N GLU A 39 11.55 -6.76 7.23
CA GLU A 39 12.52 -7.73 7.73
C GLU A 39 13.90 -7.09 7.92
N GLY A 40 14.35 -6.29 6.94
CA GLY A 40 15.60 -5.53 7.07
C GLY A 40 15.59 -4.58 8.27
N TRP A 41 14.48 -3.89 8.51
CA TRP A 41 14.28 -3.05 9.70
C TRP A 41 14.27 -3.87 11.00
N SER A 42 13.62 -5.05 11.01
CA SER A 42 13.57 -5.95 12.16
C SER A 42 14.98 -6.43 12.55
N LYS A 43 15.80 -6.82 11.58
CA LYS A 43 17.21 -7.22 11.80
C LYS A 43 18.05 -6.09 12.42
N ARG A 44 17.86 -4.84 11.96
CA ARG A 44 18.60 -3.69 12.48
C ARG A 44 18.13 -3.22 13.86
N SER A 45 16.82 -3.26 14.11
CA SER A 45 16.23 -2.74 15.34
C SER A 45 16.27 -3.72 16.50
N GLY A 46 16.32 -5.03 16.23
CA GLY A 46 16.25 -6.09 17.24
C GLY A 46 14.91 -6.18 17.97
N HIS A 47 13.89 -5.43 17.57
CA HIS A 47 12.63 -5.35 18.32
C HIS A 47 11.73 -6.58 18.20
N VAL A 48 11.78 -7.25 17.06
CA VAL A 48 11.06 -8.49 16.73
C VAL A 48 11.94 -9.34 15.81
N LYS A 49 11.71 -10.64 15.77
CA LYS A 49 12.21 -11.52 14.70
C LYS A 49 11.12 -11.63 13.62
N TRP A 50 11.46 -11.36 12.37
CA TRP A 50 10.46 -11.33 11.28
C TRP A 50 10.02 -12.74 10.83
N GLY A 51 8.90 -12.84 10.12
CA GLY A 51 8.41 -14.09 9.54
C GLY A 51 7.64 -14.96 10.52
N ASN A 52 7.97 -16.26 10.59
CA ASN A 52 7.27 -17.25 11.42
C ASN A 52 7.66 -17.14 12.91
N ASN A 53 7.45 -15.98 13.52
CA ASN A 53 7.79 -15.67 14.90
C ASN A 53 6.66 -14.86 15.56
N PRO A 54 6.56 -14.84 16.90
CA PRO A 54 5.51 -14.10 17.59
C PRO A 54 5.45 -12.61 17.17
N ARG A 55 4.24 -12.09 17.01
CA ARG A 55 4.01 -10.66 16.76
C ARG A 55 4.19 -9.93 18.08
N ARG A 56 4.62 -8.67 18.00
CA ARG A 56 4.72 -7.80 19.16
C ARG A 56 3.70 -6.67 19.06
N ARG A 57 2.75 -6.61 20.00
CA ARG A 57 1.79 -5.52 20.08
C ARG A 57 2.51 -4.20 20.33
N THR A 58 2.03 -3.12 19.71
CA THR A 58 2.55 -1.78 20.00
C THR A 58 1.95 -1.23 21.31
N THR A 59 2.58 -0.21 21.88
CA THR A 59 2.24 0.31 23.21
C THR A 59 0.87 0.99 23.21
N GLU A 60 0.17 0.99 24.36
CA GLU A 60 -1.10 1.70 24.52
C GLU A 60 -0.99 3.20 24.18
N SER A 61 0.14 3.83 24.53
CA SER A 61 0.41 5.22 24.18
C SER A 61 0.41 5.46 22.66
N TYR A 62 0.89 4.48 21.88
CA TYR A 62 0.92 4.56 20.43
C TYR A 62 -0.49 4.39 19.83
N TRP A 63 -1.33 3.55 20.44
CA TRP A 63 -2.74 3.37 20.08
C TRP A 63 -3.60 4.64 20.28
N ARG A 64 -3.12 5.62 21.06
CA ARG A 64 -3.76 6.95 21.18
C ARG A 64 -3.49 7.87 19.98
N SER A 65 -2.56 7.54 19.08
CA SER A 65 -2.21 8.43 17.95
C SER A 65 -3.38 8.64 16.98
N PRO A 66 -4.08 7.59 16.51
CA PRO A 66 -5.23 7.76 15.62
C PRO A 66 -6.37 8.56 16.26
N VAL A 67 -6.61 8.40 17.56
CA VAL A 67 -7.60 9.20 18.30
C VAL A 67 -7.28 10.70 18.24
N LYS A 68 -6.00 11.07 18.40
CA LYS A 68 -5.55 12.47 18.28
C LYS A 68 -5.71 13.01 16.86
N TRP A 69 -5.40 12.20 15.85
CA TRP A 69 -5.59 12.57 14.44
C TRP A 69 -7.08 12.74 14.12
N ASN A 70 -7.93 11.84 14.59
CA ASN A 70 -9.39 11.90 14.42
C ASN A 70 -9.97 13.17 15.05
N ALA A 71 -9.55 13.50 16.28
CA ALA A 71 -9.97 14.74 16.95
C ALA A 71 -9.54 16.02 16.19
N SER A 72 -8.48 15.94 15.39
CA SER A 72 -7.98 17.06 14.57
C SER A 72 -8.44 16.99 13.11
N ALA A 73 -9.25 15.99 12.73
CA ALA A 73 -9.54 15.66 11.35
C ALA A 73 -10.26 16.79 10.60
N GLN A 74 -11.12 17.54 11.27
CA GLN A 74 -11.80 18.69 10.67
C GLN A 74 -10.81 19.77 10.20
N GLY A 75 -9.75 20.02 10.99
CA GLY A 75 -8.69 20.96 10.61
C GLY A 75 -7.88 20.46 9.42
N PHE A 76 -7.59 19.16 9.37
CA PHE A 76 -6.94 18.52 8.22
C PHE A 76 -7.82 18.63 6.97
N GLN A 77 -9.10 18.29 7.08
CA GLN A 77 -10.05 18.30 5.97
C GLN A 77 -10.24 19.71 5.40
N ARG A 78 -10.34 20.74 6.24
CA ARG A 78 -10.39 22.15 5.76
C ARG A 78 -9.15 22.54 4.97
N ARG A 79 -7.97 22.06 5.35
CA ARG A 79 -6.71 22.40 4.69
C ARG A 79 -6.49 21.62 3.39
N HIS A 80 -6.94 20.37 3.34
CA HIS A 80 -6.58 19.44 2.26
C HIS A 80 -7.76 19.02 1.38
N GLY A 81 -9.00 19.38 1.73
CA GLY A 81 -10.22 19.00 0.98
C GLY A 81 -10.60 17.52 1.07
N ARG A 82 -9.93 16.73 1.93
CA ARG A 82 -10.15 15.29 2.11
C ARG A 82 -9.83 14.84 3.54
N ARG A 83 -10.29 13.64 3.92
CA ARG A 83 -9.86 13.01 5.18
C ARG A 83 -8.37 12.69 5.16
N GLN A 84 -7.79 12.66 6.36
CA GLN A 84 -6.41 12.21 6.57
C GLN A 84 -6.33 10.71 6.35
N ARG A 85 -5.37 10.26 5.54
CA ARG A 85 -5.16 8.84 5.22
C ARG A 85 -4.15 8.22 6.17
N VAL A 86 -4.50 7.04 6.69
CA VAL A 86 -3.72 6.30 7.66
C VAL A 86 -3.41 4.91 7.10
N PHE A 87 -2.15 4.70 6.74
CA PHE A 87 -1.70 3.38 6.32
C PHE A 87 -1.53 2.45 7.52
N CYS A 88 -2.28 1.35 7.52
CA CYS A 88 -2.27 0.31 8.54
C CYS A 88 -2.11 -1.07 7.85
N ALA A 89 -0.92 -1.66 7.79
CA ALA A 89 0.26 -1.35 8.58
C ALA A 89 1.55 -1.47 7.76
N SER A 90 2.54 -0.60 8.05
CA SER A 90 3.84 -0.61 7.38
C SER A 90 4.80 -1.67 7.91
N LEU A 91 4.54 -2.24 9.08
CA LEU A 91 5.39 -3.22 9.76
C LEU A 91 4.55 -4.41 10.25
N ALA A 92 3.39 -4.64 9.65
CA ALA A 92 2.51 -5.77 9.92
C ALA A 92 1.59 -6.06 8.73
N ASP A 93 0.86 -7.16 8.81
CA ASP A 93 -0.25 -7.48 7.92
C ASP A 93 -1.47 -7.73 8.82
N VAL A 94 -2.52 -6.91 8.69
CA VAL A 94 -3.69 -6.95 9.59
C VAL A 94 -4.52 -8.23 9.41
N PHE A 95 -4.37 -8.88 8.26
CA PHE A 95 -5.04 -10.12 7.88
C PHE A 95 -4.12 -11.35 8.01
N ASP A 96 -3.05 -11.21 8.78
CA ASP A 96 -2.15 -12.29 9.15
C ASP A 96 -2.83 -13.30 10.10
N ASN A 97 -2.51 -14.59 9.95
CA ASN A 97 -3.16 -15.67 10.73
C ASN A 97 -2.60 -15.84 12.14
N GLN A 98 -1.38 -15.36 12.44
CA GLN A 98 -0.73 -15.62 13.74
C GLN A 98 -0.85 -14.44 14.71
N VAL A 99 -1.55 -13.36 14.34
CA VAL A 99 -1.90 -12.33 15.30
C VAL A 99 -3.03 -12.82 16.21
N ASP A 100 -2.94 -12.47 17.49
CA ASP A 100 -4.02 -12.62 18.46
C ASP A 100 -5.31 -11.97 17.93
N PRO A 101 -6.42 -12.72 17.77
CA PRO A 101 -7.70 -12.19 17.32
C PRO A 101 -8.22 -11.02 18.16
N ASN A 102 -7.89 -10.94 19.45
CA ASN A 102 -8.30 -9.83 20.32
C ASN A 102 -7.64 -8.52 19.90
N TRP A 103 -6.39 -8.55 19.42
CA TRP A 103 -5.71 -7.34 18.95
C TRP A 103 -6.33 -6.81 17.66
N ARG A 104 -6.81 -7.72 16.80
CA ARG A 104 -7.58 -7.35 15.60
C ARG A 104 -8.95 -6.78 15.98
N THR A 105 -9.60 -7.33 16.99
CA THR A 105 -10.86 -6.81 17.53
C THR A 105 -10.68 -5.38 18.06
N ASP A 106 -9.61 -5.12 18.79
CA ASP A 106 -9.26 -3.78 19.26
C ASP A 106 -8.98 -2.82 18.09
N LEU A 107 -8.30 -3.30 17.04
CA LEU A 107 -8.07 -2.50 15.82
C LEU A 107 -9.41 -2.11 15.15
N TRP A 108 -10.35 -3.06 15.01
CA TRP A 108 -11.65 -2.76 14.42
C TRP A 108 -12.45 -1.77 15.28
N ARG A 109 -12.35 -1.86 16.61
CA ARG A 109 -12.93 -0.85 17.51
C ARG A 109 -12.33 0.54 17.25
N LEU A 110 -10.99 0.64 17.19
CA LEU A 110 -10.30 1.90 16.92
C LEU A 110 -10.66 2.49 15.55
N ILE A 111 -10.80 1.66 14.51
CA ILE A 111 -11.19 2.10 13.16
C ILE A 111 -12.60 2.70 13.17
N ARG A 112 -13.54 2.11 13.93
CA ARG A 112 -14.90 2.66 14.08
C ARG A 112 -14.91 3.97 14.86
N GLU A 113 -14.14 4.05 15.93
CA GLU A 113 -14.03 5.29 16.73
C GLU A 113 -13.30 6.41 15.98
N CYS A 114 -12.44 6.06 15.02
CA CYS A 114 -11.71 7.00 14.17
C CYS A 114 -12.31 7.10 12.76
N ASP A 115 -13.59 7.44 12.67
CA ASP A 115 -14.40 7.51 11.44
C ASP A 115 -14.12 8.72 10.53
N HIS A 116 -13.45 9.75 11.04
CA HIS A 116 -12.99 10.91 10.26
C HIS A 116 -11.61 10.69 9.60
N LEU A 117 -11.05 9.48 9.65
CA LEU A 117 -9.81 9.09 8.98
C LEU A 117 -10.07 8.06 7.87
N ASP A 118 -9.33 8.13 6.75
CA ASP A 118 -9.33 7.08 5.72
C ASP A 118 -8.27 6.01 6.06
N TRP A 119 -8.69 4.83 6.51
CA TRP A 119 -7.81 3.72 6.86
C TRP A 119 -7.44 2.87 5.64
N GLN A 120 -6.17 2.79 5.31
CA GLN A 120 -5.66 2.00 4.19
C GLN A 120 -5.09 0.67 4.69
N LEU A 121 -5.82 -0.42 4.47
CA LEU A 121 -5.45 -1.76 4.90
C LEU A 121 -4.90 -2.58 3.74
N LEU A 122 -3.62 -2.91 3.76
CA LEU A 122 -2.94 -3.68 2.70
C LEU A 122 -2.57 -5.07 3.19
N THR A 123 -2.80 -6.10 2.35
CA THR A 123 -2.39 -7.47 2.66
C THR A 123 -1.87 -8.24 1.46
N LYS A 124 -1.06 -9.25 1.74
CA LYS A 124 -0.66 -10.27 0.76
C LYS A 124 -1.54 -11.54 0.84
N ARG A 125 -2.56 -11.52 1.70
CA ARG A 125 -3.46 -12.64 2.00
C ARG A 125 -4.94 -12.24 1.90
N PRO A 126 -5.41 -11.66 0.79
CA PRO A 126 -6.78 -11.15 0.70
C PRO A 126 -7.85 -12.25 0.89
N GLN A 127 -7.51 -13.52 0.69
CA GLN A 127 -8.39 -14.65 1.02
C GLN A 127 -8.79 -14.70 2.50
N ASN A 128 -8.00 -14.08 3.39
CA ASN A 128 -8.31 -14.02 4.81
C ASN A 128 -9.28 -12.89 5.17
N ILE A 129 -9.48 -11.90 4.30
CA ILE A 129 -10.25 -10.70 4.64
C ILE A 129 -11.64 -11.09 5.11
N LYS A 130 -12.42 -11.80 4.28
CA LYS A 130 -13.83 -12.13 4.57
C LYS A 130 -14.05 -12.77 5.94
N LYS A 131 -13.13 -13.62 6.41
CA LYS A 131 -13.24 -14.32 7.70
C LYS A 131 -12.69 -13.54 8.90
N MET A 132 -12.02 -12.41 8.66
CA MET A 132 -11.37 -11.58 9.68
C MET A 132 -11.99 -10.18 9.82
N LEU A 133 -13.01 -9.90 9.02
CA LEU A 133 -13.84 -8.70 9.16
C LEU A 133 -14.73 -8.81 10.40
N PRO A 134 -15.11 -7.68 11.00
CA PRO A 134 -16.05 -7.68 12.11
C PRO A 134 -17.47 -8.00 11.61
N GLU A 135 -18.34 -8.50 12.50
CA GLU A 135 -19.69 -8.96 12.15
C GLU A 135 -20.56 -7.84 11.54
N ASP A 136 -20.32 -6.60 11.95
CA ASP A 136 -21.00 -5.39 11.49
C ASP A 136 -20.44 -4.81 10.17
N TRP A 137 -19.57 -5.54 9.46
CA TRP A 137 -18.97 -5.03 8.21
C TRP A 137 -19.98 -4.64 7.14
N GLY A 138 -21.08 -5.40 6.99
CA GLY A 138 -22.15 -5.11 6.04
C GLY A 138 -21.64 -4.85 4.61
N ARG A 139 -21.88 -3.63 4.10
CA ARG A 139 -21.43 -3.17 2.77
C ARG A 139 -20.03 -2.57 2.75
N GLY A 140 -19.30 -2.67 3.85
CA GLY A 140 -17.98 -2.07 4.06
C GLY A 140 -18.07 -0.74 4.80
N TYR A 141 -17.10 -0.50 5.67
CA TYR A 141 -16.97 0.80 6.34
C TYR A 141 -16.54 1.87 5.35
N THR A 142 -17.22 3.01 5.37
CA THR A 142 -16.97 4.14 4.46
C THR A 142 -15.59 4.77 4.66
N ASN A 143 -14.94 4.49 5.79
CA ASN A 143 -13.63 4.99 6.18
C ASN A 143 -12.51 3.94 6.04
N VAL A 144 -12.78 2.79 5.41
CA VAL A 144 -11.79 1.72 5.21
C VAL A 144 -11.59 1.41 3.73
N TRP A 145 -10.33 1.48 3.32
CA TRP A 145 -9.85 1.09 2.00
C TRP A 145 -9.16 -0.26 2.14
N LEU A 146 -9.55 -1.23 1.32
CA LEU A 146 -8.95 -2.56 1.30
C LEU A 146 -8.04 -2.71 0.10
N GLY A 147 -6.85 -3.23 0.31
CA GLY A 147 -5.91 -3.44 -0.77
C GLY A 147 -5.13 -4.73 -0.68
N THR A 148 -4.57 -5.12 -1.82
CA THR A 148 -3.65 -6.24 -1.90
C THR A 148 -2.37 -5.90 -2.63
N THR A 149 -1.24 -6.45 -2.19
CA THR A 149 -0.02 -6.40 -2.97
C THR A 149 -0.13 -7.40 -4.12
N ALA A 150 0.31 -7.01 -5.32
CA ALA A 150 0.54 -7.92 -6.43
C ALA A 150 1.87 -7.56 -7.08
N GLU A 151 2.68 -8.55 -7.46
CA GLU A 151 4.01 -8.30 -8.02
C GLU A 151 4.06 -8.49 -9.54
N ASP A 152 3.03 -9.14 -10.09
CA ASP A 152 2.79 -9.41 -11.51
C ASP A 152 1.34 -9.88 -11.71
N ALA A 153 0.98 -10.20 -12.96
CA ALA A 153 -0.34 -10.71 -13.34
C ALA A 153 -0.76 -11.97 -12.58
N ALA A 154 0.13 -12.94 -12.37
CA ALA A 154 -0.24 -14.19 -11.69
C ALA A 154 -0.58 -13.93 -10.21
N ALA A 155 0.20 -13.10 -9.52
CA ALA A 155 -0.10 -12.67 -8.17
C ALA A 155 -1.42 -11.88 -8.11
N TYR A 156 -1.64 -10.98 -9.07
CA TYR A 156 -2.87 -10.20 -9.13
C TYR A 156 -4.11 -11.08 -9.38
N GLN A 157 -4.08 -11.97 -10.37
CA GLN A 157 -5.21 -12.86 -10.64
C GLN A 157 -5.55 -13.78 -9.45
N GLN A 158 -4.53 -14.23 -8.72
CA GLN A 158 -4.74 -15.00 -7.49
C GLN A 158 -5.38 -14.17 -6.37
N ARG A 159 -4.92 -12.92 -6.17
CA ARG A 159 -5.25 -12.11 -4.99
C ARG A 159 -6.44 -11.18 -5.21
N GLY A 160 -6.52 -10.56 -6.38
CA GLY A 160 -7.56 -9.63 -6.80
C GLY A 160 -8.96 -10.24 -6.72
N LYS A 161 -9.13 -11.52 -7.09
CA LYS A 161 -10.42 -12.22 -6.96
C LYS A 161 -10.96 -12.26 -5.53
N HIS A 162 -10.07 -12.36 -4.53
CA HIS A 162 -10.47 -12.35 -3.12
C HIS A 162 -10.72 -10.94 -2.62
N LEU A 163 -9.90 -9.98 -3.05
CA LEU A 163 -10.04 -8.57 -2.69
C LEU A 163 -11.38 -8.01 -3.19
N LEU A 164 -11.66 -8.12 -4.49
CA LEU A 164 -12.84 -7.52 -5.14
C LEU A 164 -14.15 -8.23 -4.80
N ALA A 165 -14.08 -9.42 -4.20
CA ALA A 165 -15.24 -10.12 -3.65
C ALA A 165 -15.76 -9.50 -2.35
N VAL A 166 -14.93 -8.74 -1.63
CA VAL A 166 -15.28 -8.11 -0.36
C VAL A 166 -15.69 -6.66 -0.60
N PRO A 167 -16.87 -6.19 -0.14
CA PRO A 167 -17.25 -4.78 -0.22
C PRO A 167 -16.29 -3.88 0.56
N ALA A 168 -15.88 -2.75 -0.04
CA ALA A 168 -15.05 -1.72 0.59
C ALA A 168 -15.38 -0.35 -0.02
N ALA A 169 -15.01 0.74 0.67
CA ALA A 169 -15.15 2.09 0.13
C ALA A 169 -14.19 2.34 -1.04
N VAL A 170 -13.01 1.72 -1.00
CA VAL A 170 -11.98 1.78 -2.04
C VAL A 170 -11.26 0.43 -2.06
N HIS A 171 -11.09 -0.13 -3.25
CA HIS A 171 -10.18 -1.25 -3.53
C HIS A 171 -8.89 -0.72 -4.14
N PHE A 172 -7.74 -1.09 -3.57
CA PHE A 172 -6.45 -0.68 -4.14
C PHE A 172 -5.47 -1.84 -4.34
N VAL A 173 -4.62 -1.70 -5.35
CA VAL A 173 -3.54 -2.64 -5.65
C VAL A 173 -2.22 -1.95 -5.38
N SER A 174 -1.40 -2.54 -4.52
CA SER A 174 0.01 -2.15 -4.39
C SER A 174 0.83 -3.04 -5.32
N TYR A 175 1.11 -2.54 -6.51
CA TYR A 175 2.02 -3.13 -7.49
C TYR A 175 3.47 -2.79 -7.12
N GLU A 176 3.87 -3.24 -5.93
CA GLU A 176 5.15 -2.91 -5.29
C GLU A 176 5.75 -4.14 -4.55
N PRO A 177 6.90 -4.69 -5.01
CA PRO A 177 7.62 -4.27 -6.22
C PRO A 177 6.93 -4.76 -7.50
N ALA A 178 6.98 -3.92 -8.54
CA ALA A 178 6.67 -4.30 -9.90
C ALA A 178 7.76 -5.23 -10.47
N MET A 179 7.44 -6.52 -10.63
CA MET A 179 8.37 -7.58 -11.05
C MET A 179 8.03 -8.24 -12.38
N GLY A 180 6.88 -7.92 -12.95
CA GLY A 180 6.43 -8.38 -14.26
C GLY A 180 5.08 -7.76 -14.61
N PRO A 181 4.63 -7.82 -15.87
CA PRO A 181 3.41 -7.14 -16.31
C PRO A 181 2.22 -7.46 -15.41
N LEU A 182 1.41 -6.45 -15.06
CA LEU A 182 0.25 -6.61 -14.19
C LEU A 182 -0.97 -7.20 -14.95
N GLY A 183 -1.03 -6.98 -16.27
CA GLY A 183 -2.10 -7.47 -17.13
C GLY A 183 -3.44 -6.78 -16.88
N SER A 184 -4.53 -7.45 -17.25
CA SER A 184 -5.88 -6.89 -17.04
C SER A 184 -6.28 -6.89 -15.56
N LEU A 185 -6.86 -5.77 -15.14
CA LEU A 185 -7.33 -5.54 -13.78
C LEU A 185 -8.83 -5.85 -13.58
N SER A 186 -9.55 -6.24 -14.63
CA SER A 186 -10.95 -6.65 -14.49
C SER A 186 -11.04 -8.11 -14.07
N ILE A 187 -11.71 -8.37 -12.96
CA ILE A 187 -12.01 -9.73 -12.48
C ILE A 187 -13.50 -9.82 -12.22
N ALA A 188 -14.18 -10.69 -12.97
CA ALA A 188 -15.63 -10.92 -12.85
C ALA A 188 -16.45 -9.60 -12.92
N GLY A 189 -16.08 -8.69 -13.82
CA GLY A 189 -16.76 -7.41 -14.02
C GLY A 189 -16.47 -6.34 -12.96
N LYS A 190 -15.53 -6.59 -12.03
CA LYS A 190 -15.08 -5.63 -11.02
C LYS A 190 -13.65 -5.21 -11.27
N VAL A 191 -13.31 -3.98 -10.88
CA VAL A 191 -11.98 -3.37 -11.04
C VAL A 191 -11.57 -2.70 -9.73
N PRO A 192 -10.26 -2.54 -9.45
CA PRO A 192 -9.79 -1.72 -8.34
C PRO A 192 -10.03 -0.23 -8.63
N ASP A 193 -10.14 0.59 -7.60
CA ASP A 193 -10.25 2.04 -7.74
C ASP A 193 -8.89 2.72 -7.89
N TRP A 194 -7.82 2.07 -7.40
CA TRP A 194 -6.49 2.67 -7.31
C TRP A 194 -5.37 1.65 -7.48
N VAL A 195 -4.34 2.01 -8.23
CA VAL A 195 -3.14 1.19 -8.43
C VAL A 195 -1.90 2.01 -8.11
N ILE A 196 -1.16 1.55 -7.10
CA ILE A 196 0.10 2.13 -6.68
C ILE A 196 1.22 1.31 -7.32
N ILE A 197 2.06 1.96 -8.11
CA ILE A 197 3.12 1.34 -8.89
C ILE A 197 4.46 1.73 -8.28
N GLY A 198 5.35 0.77 -8.07
CA GLY A 198 6.69 1.11 -7.61
C GLY A 198 7.69 -0.03 -7.67
N GLY A 199 8.95 0.34 -7.81
CA GLY A 199 10.07 -0.60 -7.80
C GLY A 199 10.47 -1.07 -6.40
N GLU A 200 11.38 -2.04 -6.35
CA GLU A 200 11.92 -2.60 -5.12
C GLU A 200 12.51 -1.53 -4.19
N SER A 201 12.22 -1.62 -2.90
CA SER A 201 12.61 -0.59 -1.94
C SER A 201 13.17 -1.18 -0.65
N GLY A 202 14.14 -0.47 -0.06
CA GLY A 202 14.67 -0.81 1.27
C GLY A 202 15.68 -1.95 1.29
N VAL A 203 16.24 -2.33 0.14
CA VAL A 203 17.34 -3.29 0.02
C VAL A 203 18.60 -2.71 -0.62
N ALA A 204 19.72 -3.43 -0.44
CA ALA A 204 21.00 -3.11 -1.03
C ALA A 204 20.94 -3.19 -2.58
N LEU A 205 21.87 -2.54 -3.25
CA LEU A 205 21.83 -2.33 -4.70
C LEU A 205 21.79 -3.67 -5.45
N GLU A 206 22.64 -4.61 -5.05
CA GLU A 206 22.79 -5.94 -5.61
C GLU A 206 21.55 -6.85 -5.42
N LYS A 207 20.62 -6.46 -4.55
CA LYS A 207 19.35 -7.16 -4.31
C LYS A 207 18.15 -6.45 -4.92
N THR A 208 18.35 -5.28 -5.52
CA THR A 208 17.25 -4.53 -6.13
C THR A 208 16.82 -5.26 -7.39
N ARG A 209 15.59 -5.77 -7.40
CA ARG A 209 15.03 -6.43 -8.57
C ARG A 209 14.71 -5.40 -9.66
N PRO A 210 14.95 -5.72 -10.95
CA PRO A 210 14.62 -4.83 -12.06
C PRO A 210 13.13 -4.53 -12.11
N THR A 211 12.80 -3.27 -12.42
CA THR A 211 11.44 -2.84 -12.73
C THR A 211 11.46 -2.19 -14.10
N HIS A 212 10.77 -2.80 -15.07
CA HIS A 212 10.77 -2.33 -16.44
C HIS A 212 9.79 -1.15 -16.61
N PRO A 213 10.19 0.01 -17.17
CA PRO A 213 9.29 1.16 -17.32
C PRO A 213 8.05 0.86 -18.16
N GLN A 214 8.17 0.04 -19.20
CA GLN A 214 7.00 -0.45 -19.96
C GLN A 214 5.89 -1.07 -19.08
N TRP A 215 6.23 -1.83 -18.03
CA TRP A 215 5.19 -2.39 -17.15
C TRP A 215 4.41 -1.31 -16.40
N ALA A 216 5.06 -0.19 -16.06
CA ALA A 216 4.39 0.95 -15.46
C ALA A 216 3.49 1.66 -16.49
N ARG A 217 3.97 1.85 -17.74
CA ARG A 217 3.14 2.40 -18.83
C ARG A 217 1.89 1.57 -19.06
N ASP A 218 2.04 0.25 -19.15
CA ASP A 218 0.92 -0.68 -19.36
C ASP A 218 -0.08 -0.63 -18.20
N ALA A 219 0.41 -0.61 -16.95
CA ALA A 219 -0.44 -0.49 -15.77
C ALA A 219 -1.20 0.84 -15.71
N ILE A 220 -0.55 1.96 -16.07
CA ILE A 220 -1.18 3.28 -16.16
C ILE A 220 -2.24 3.30 -17.26
N ALA A 221 -1.93 2.76 -18.43
CA ALA A 221 -2.88 2.67 -19.54
C ALA A 221 -4.11 1.82 -19.17
N GLU A 222 -3.91 0.70 -18.48
CA GLU A 222 -5.01 -0.12 -17.96
C GLU A 222 -5.85 0.63 -16.93
N CYS A 223 -5.23 1.40 -16.03
CA CYS A 223 -5.95 2.24 -15.07
C CYS A 223 -6.87 3.24 -15.79
N HIS A 224 -6.34 3.97 -16.79
CA HIS A 224 -7.16 4.90 -17.57
C HIS A 224 -8.28 4.19 -18.32
N ARG A 225 -8.03 3.00 -18.88
CA ARG A 225 -9.03 2.21 -19.62
C ARG A 225 -10.21 1.81 -18.73
N ILE A 226 -9.97 1.50 -17.46
CA ILE A 226 -11.01 1.01 -16.53
C ILE A 226 -11.50 2.08 -15.54
N GLY A 227 -10.96 3.29 -15.59
CA GLY A 227 -11.32 4.38 -14.69
C GLY A 227 -10.69 4.31 -13.29
N SER A 228 -9.65 3.50 -13.08
CA SER A 228 -8.87 3.52 -11.84
C SER A 228 -7.90 4.70 -11.82
N ALA A 229 -7.53 5.16 -10.63
CA ALA A 229 -6.46 6.12 -10.45
C ALA A 229 -5.08 5.43 -10.50
N PRO A 230 -4.14 5.86 -11.37
CA PRO A 230 -2.76 5.41 -11.33
C PRO A 230 -1.89 6.28 -10.41
N PHE A 231 -1.03 5.65 -9.61
CA PHE A 231 -0.04 6.34 -8.78
C PHE A 231 1.34 5.69 -8.92
N LEU A 232 2.21 6.25 -9.74
CA LEU A 232 3.63 5.87 -9.78
C LEU A 232 4.35 6.51 -8.61
N LYS A 233 4.72 5.68 -7.64
CA LYS A 233 5.34 6.12 -6.40
C LYS A 233 6.84 6.39 -6.55
N GLN A 234 7.56 5.45 -7.17
CA GLN A 234 9.02 5.50 -7.30
C GLN A 234 9.60 4.32 -8.11
N TRP A 235 10.82 4.46 -8.64
CA TRP A 235 11.56 3.39 -9.32
C TRP A 235 12.39 2.49 -8.38
N GLY A 236 12.53 2.88 -7.11
CA GLY A 236 13.36 2.21 -6.11
C GLY A 236 14.84 2.59 -6.22
N ARG A 237 15.39 2.54 -7.44
CA ARG A 237 16.77 2.91 -7.80
C ARG A 237 16.80 3.61 -9.16
N TYR A 238 17.78 4.49 -9.37
CA TYR A 238 17.96 5.16 -10.66
C TYR A 238 18.34 4.18 -11.78
N ALA A 239 18.98 3.05 -11.46
CA ALA A 239 19.21 1.96 -12.42
C ALA A 239 17.92 1.38 -13.05
N ASN A 240 16.74 1.63 -12.47
CA ASN A 240 15.43 1.27 -13.05
C ASN A 240 14.71 2.47 -13.70
N ASN A 241 15.24 3.68 -13.56
CA ASN A 241 14.59 4.89 -14.05
C ASN A 241 14.65 4.94 -15.60
N PRO A 242 13.56 5.27 -16.30
CA PRO A 242 13.53 5.33 -17.77
C PRO A 242 14.60 6.26 -18.37
N LEU A 243 14.98 7.34 -17.68
CA LEU A 243 16.09 8.20 -18.11
C LEU A 243 17.42 7.43 -18.22
N VAL A 244 17.64 6.46 -17.34
CA VAL A 244 18.83 5.59 -17.38
C VAL A 244 18.63 4.46 -18.37
N VAL A 245 17.55 3.68 -18.23
CA VAL A 245 17.40 2.42 -18.97
C VAL A 245 16.96 2.57 -20.43
N GLU A 246 16.31 3.67 -20.80
CA GLU A 246 15.82 3.92 -22.16
C GLU A 246 16.57 5.07 -22.85
N GLN A 247 17.00 6.08 -22.08
CA GLN A 247 17.67 7.27 -22.64
C GLN A 247 19.19 7.27 -22.46
N GLY A 248 19.75 6.26 -21.79
CA GLY A 248 21.20 6.08 -21.64
C GLY A 248 21.87 7.12 -20.74
N MET A 249 21.12 7.86 -19.92
CA MET A 249 21.70 8.78 -18.95
C MET A 249 22.43 8.03 -17.84
N THR A 250 23.45 8.64 -17.26
CA THR A 250 24.00 8.19 -15.99
C THR A 250 22.99 8.38 -14.86
N GLU A 251 23.13 7.63 -13.75
CA GLU A 251 22.26 7.83 -12.58
C GLU A 251 22.33 9.27 -12.02
N ARG A 252 23.50 9.93 -12.15
CA ARG A 252 23.68 11.32 -11.70
C ARG A 252 22.92 12.31 -12.58
N GLU A 253 22.94 12.12 -13.89
CA GLU A 253 22.16 12.95 -14.83
C GLU A 253 20.67 12.73 -14.65
N ALA A 254 20.24 11.47 -14.51
CA ALA A 254 18.85 11.14 -14.22
C ALA A 254 18.37 11.77 -12.91
N ALA A 255 19.19 11.75 -11.85
CA ALA A 255 18.86 12.40 -10.58
C ALA A 255 18.77 13.92 -10.64
N ALA A 256 19.41 14.56 -11.62
CA ALA A 256 19.26 16.00 -11.84
C ALA A 256 17.93 16.36 -12.52
N VAL A 257 17.38 15.44 -13.33
CA VAL A 257 16.12 15.62 -14.07
C VAL A 257 14.91 15.11 -13.28
N ASP A 258 15.04 13.96 -12.63
CA ASP A 258 14.01 13.30 -11.83
C ASP A 258 14.51 13.13 -10.39
N PRO A 259 14.49 14.21 -9.59
CA PRO A 259 15.21 14.24 -8.33
C PRO A 259 14.52 13.37 -7.26
N GLY A 260 15.27 13.06 -6.19
CA GLY A 260 14.84 12.08 -5.17
C GLY A 260 13.58 12.47 -4.38
N GLU A 261 13.20 13.74 -4.43
CA GLU A 261 11.94 14.29 -3.91
C GLU A 261 10.72 13.69 -4.62
N ASN A 262 10.89 13.24 -5.87
CA ASN A 262 9.87 12.51 -6.61
C ASN A 262 9.78 11.02 -6.19
N GLY A 263 10.60 10.56 -5.26
CA GLY A 263 10.68 9.16 -4.83
C GLY A 263 12.07 8.56 -5.01
N LYS A 264 12.33 7.39 -4.41
CA LYS A 264 13.68 6.78 -4.53
C LYS A 264 13.90 6.29 -5.95
N GLY A 265 15.02 6.69 -6.54
CA GLY A 265 15.28 6.44 -7.96
C GLY A 265 14.44 7.31 -8.89
N GLY A 266 13.80 8.38 -8.37
CA GLY A 266 12.89 9.23 -9.10
C GLY A 266 11.47 8.66 -9.17
N GLY A 267 10.59 9.37 -9.87
CA GLY A 267 9.19 9.00 -10.09
C GLY A 267 8.59 9.51 -11.40
N LEU A 268 9.40 10.12 -12.28
CA LEU A 268 8.96 10.53 -13.61
C LEU A 268 8.84 9.31 -14.53
N LEU A 269 7.80 9.34 -15.35
CA LEU A 269 7.64 8.48 -16.51
C LEU A 269 7.20 9.37 -17.68
N ASP A 270 7.92 9.29 -18.79
CA ASP A 270 7.62 10.06 -20.01
C ASP A 270 7.45 11.57 -19.75
N GLY A 271 8.29 12.13 -18.87
CA GLY A 271 8.31 13.55 -18.52
C GLY A 271 7.23 14.00 -17.53
N ARG A 272 6.46 13.08 -16.94
CA ARG A 272 5.37 13.42 -16.01
C ARG A 272 5.36 12.57 -14.75
N LEU A 273 4.89 13.16 -13.65
CA LEU A 273 4.49 12.44 -12.45
C LEU A 273 3.04 11.93 -12.57
N HIS A 274 2.84 10.63 -12.34
CA HIS A 274 1.53 10.01 -12.25
C HIS A 274 1.16 9.84 -10.77
N ARG A 275 0.32 10.72 -10.22
CA ARG A 275 0.05 10.82 -8.78
C ARG A 275 -1.44 10.95 -8.50
N ASP A 276 -2.23 10.17 -9.22
CA ASP A 276 -3.67 10.26 -9.11
C ASP A 276 -4.15 9.46 -7.89
N PHE A 277 -5.24 9.93 -7.30
CA PHE A 277 -5.88 9.30 -6.17
C PHE A 277 -7.33 8.99 -6.50
N PRO A 278 -7.90 7.89 -5.96
CA PRO A 278 -9.31 7.63 -6.10
C PRO A 278 -10.07 8.77 -5.40
N LYS A 279 -11.23 9.13 -5.93
CA LYS A 279 -12.12 10.04 -5.22
C LYS A 279 -12.53 9.35 -3.92
N SER A 280 -12.21 9.94 -2.76
CA SER A 280 -12.87 9.53 -1.53
C SER A 280 -14.36 9.65 -1.79
N VAL A 281 -15.12 8.56 -1.60
CA VAL A 281 -16.58 8.60 -1.68
C VAL A 281 -17.03 9.55 -0.57
N GLY A 282 -17.21 10.82 -0.92
CA GLY A 282 -17.71 11.81 -0.01
C GLY A 282 -19.10 11.38 0.39
N PHE A 283 -19.38 11.41 1.69
CA PHE A 283 -20.76 11.61 2.11
C PHE A 283 -21.27 12.83 1.33
N GLU A 284 -22.34 12.66 0.55
CA GLU A 284 -23.23 13.78 0.33
C GLU A 284 -23.64 14.23 1.73
N VAL A 285 -23.08 15.36 2.18
CA VAL A 285 -23.64 16.06 3.32
C VAL A 285 -25.01 16.47 2.81
N ALA A 286 -26.05 15.73 3.22
CA ALA A 286 -27.41 16.20 3.04
C ALA A 286 -27.43 17.62 3.62
N ALA A 287 -27.59 18.61 2.75
CA ALA A 287 -27.76 19.98 3.17
C ALA A 287 -28.97 20.01 4.09
N ALA A 288 -28.75 20.38 5.35
CA ALA A 288 -29.81 20.70 6.30
C ALA A 288 -30.44 22.05 5.92
#